data_AF-A0A971A9U8-F1
#
_entry.id   AF-A0A971A9U8-F1
#
_cell.length_a   1.000
_cell.length_b   1.000
_cell.length_c   1.000
_cell.angle_alpha   90.00
_cell.angle_beta   90.00
_cell.angle_gamma   90.00
#
_symmetry.space_group_name_H-M   'P 1'
#
loop_
_entity.id
_entity.type
_entity.pdbx_description
1 polymer ?
#
loop_
_entity_poly.entity_id
_entity_poly.type
_entity_poly.pdbx_seq_one_letter_code
_entity_poly.pdbx_strand_id
1 'polypeptide(L)'
;MRKFGYLVLAALFAFNIAIIAQNQDRGNRQNRSDAPRNRAVTAQQRVDRMATDVNLSEEQKAKVLQLFEKQDSIRDARRAEAQRNRQNNRELTQQHRDKMRAEMEEMRKSHDAELEKIIGKEKMEQYVKIRNERAQQFRDRGNRGNR
;
A
#
# COMPACT_ATOMS: atom_id res chain seq x y z
N MET A 1 54.52 -13.90 44.42
CA MET A 1 53.75 -12.88 43.66
C MET A 1 53.69 -13.19 42.15
N ARG A 2 53.32 -14.42 41.75
CA ARG A 2 53.14 -14.82 40.33
C ARG A 2 51.79 -15.53 40.08
N LYS A 3 50.83 -15.35 40.99
CA LYS A 3 49.46 -15.90 40.90
C LYS A 3 48.37 -14.81 40.96
N PHE A 4 48.77 -13.54 41.06
CA PHE A 4 47.85 -12.39 41.04
C PHE A 4 47.70 -11.76 39.65
N GLY A 5 48.58 -12.08 38.69
CA GLY A 5 48.49 -11.55 37.31
C GLY A 5 47.27 -12.04 36.53
N TYR A 6 46.84 -13.29 36.77
CA TYR A 6 45.69 -13.87 36.07
C TYR A 6 44.34 -13.36 36.60
N LEU A 7 44.27 -12.87 37.84
CA LEU A 7 43.05 -12.27 38.41
C LEU A 7 42.82 -10.84 37.93
N VAL A 8 43.89 -10.09 37.64
CA VAL A 8 43.79 -8.74 37.03
C VAL A 8 43.44 -8.82 35.54
N LEU A 9 43.92 -9.85 34.83
CA LEU A 9 43.59 -10.07 33.42
C LEU A 9 42.12 -10.53 33.21
N ALA A 10 41.57 -11.31 34.15
CA ALA A 10 40.17 -11.74 34.11
C ALA A 10 39.17 -10.63 34.48
N ALA A 11 39.58 -9.67 35.33
CA ALA A 11 38.75 -8.52 35.70
C ALA A 11 38.62 -7.46 34.58
N LEU A 12 39.65 -7.32 33.73
CA LEU A 12 39.63 -6.39 32.58
C LEU A 12 38.81 -6.90 31.39
N PHE A 13 38.54 -8.21 31.32
CA PHE A 13 37.73 -8.80 30.24
C PHE A 13 36.21 -8.72 30.49
N ALA A 14 35.78 -8.58 31.75
CA ALA A 14 34.38 -8.58 32.14
C ALA A 14 33.65 -7.23 32.00
N PHE A 15 34.36 -6.13 31.70
CA PHE A 15 33.77 -4.78 31.62
C PHE A 15 33.49 -4.25 30.20
N ASN A 16 33.70 -5.04 29.14
CA ASN A 16 33.44 -4.61 27.75
C ASN A 16 32.23 -5.26 27.06
N ILE A 17 31.40 -6.03 27.78
CA ILE A 17 30.11 -6.52 27.26
C ILE A 17 28.95 -5.94 28.06
N ALA A 18 28.94 -4.61 28.17
CA ALA A 18 27.74 -3.86 28.52
C ALA A 18 27.90 -2.46 27.94
N ILE A 19 27.39 -2.24 26.73
CA ILE A 19 26.81 -0.97 26.18
C ILE A 19 26.56 -1.22 24.67
N ILE A 20 25.70 -2.18 24.31
CA ILE A 20 24.92 -2.10 23.04
C ILE A 20 23.57 -2.79 23.30
N ALA A 21 22.75 -2.23 24.18
CA ALA A 21 21.38 -2.72 24.39
C ALA A 21 20.35 -1.63 24.74
N GLN A 22 20.74 -0.35 24.76
CA GLN A 22 19.83 0.76 25.11
C GLN A 22 19.72 1.83 24.02
N ASN A 23 19.95 1.46 22.75
CA ASN A 23 19.65 2.36 21.64
C ASN A 23 19.01 1.68 20.42
N GLN A 24 18.38 0.52 20.63
CA GLN A 24 17.39 -0.02 19.71
C GLN A 24 16.02 0.29 20.31
N ASP A 25 15.41 1.43 19.96
CA ASP A 25 13.95 1.49 19.74
C ASP A 25 13.36 2.87 19.39
N ARG A 26 14.17 3.90 19.10
CA ARG A 26 13.60 5.22 18.70
C ARG A 26 14.24 5.91 17.52
N GLY A 27 14.89 5.16 16.61
CA GLY A 27 15.65 5.76 15.50
C GLY A 27 15.35 5.27 14.09
N ASN A 28 14.68 4.12 13.90
CA ASN A 28 14.67 3.47 12.57
C ASN A 28 13.38 3.70 11.75
N ARG A 29 12.87 4.95 11.74
CA ARG A 29 11.88 5.38 10.73
C ARG A 29 12.54 6.03 9.50
N GLN A 30 13.82 6.40 9.57
CA GLN A 30 14.53 7.07 8.47
C GLN A 30 15.06 6.11 7.39
N ASN A 31 15.45 4.86 7.73
CA ASN A 31 15.93 3.88 6.74
C ASN A 31 14.85 3.01 6.08
N ARG A 32 13.56 3.31 6.29
CA ARG A 32 12.47 2.73 5.47
C ARG A 32 12.23 3.50 4.16
N SER A 33 13.14 4.41 3.82
CA SER A 33 13.15 5.22 2.60
C SER A 33 13.55 4.41 1.35
N ASP A 34 14.39 3.38 1.51
CA ASP A 34 15.06 2.70 0.39
C ASP A 34 14.61 1.26 0.12
N ALA A 35 13.58 0.77 0.85
CA ALA A 35 12.80 -0.34 0.32
C ALA A 35 12.23 0.13 -1.03
N PRO A 36 12.40 -0.60 -2.15
CA PRO A 36 11.92 -0.16 -3.46
C PRO A 36 10.45 0.21 -3.28
N ARG A 37 10.18 1.52 -3.29
CA ARG A 37 8.84 2.08 -3.06
C ARG A 37 7.92 1.28 -3.95
N ASN A 38 7.02 0.50 -3.33
CA ASN A 38 6.06 -0.40 -4.00
C ASN A 38 5.83 0.06 -5.43
N ARG A 39 6.49 -0.58 -6.42
CA ARG A 39 6.33 -0.19 -7.82
C ARG A 39 4.83 -0.17 -8.06
N ALA A 40 4.30 1.00 -8.41
CA ALA A 40 2.88 1.14 -8.65
C ALA A 40 2.48 0.05 -9.66
N VAL A 41 1.47 -0.75 -9.31
CA VAL A 41 1.02 -1.84 -10.19
C VAL A 41 0.57 -1.20 -11.50
N THR A 42 1.19 -1.62 -12.61
CA THR A 42 0.90 -0.99 -13.91
C THR A 42 -0.52 -1.34 -14.38
N ALA A 43 -1.08 -0.54 -15.29
CA ALA A 43 -2.37 -0.83 -15.90
C ALA A 43 -2.41 -2.24 -16.50
N GLN A 44 -1.36 -2.65 -17.21
CA GLN A 44 -1.22 -4.00 -17.75
C GLN A 44 -1.27 -5.08 -16.66
N GLN A 45 -0.48 -4.96 -15.59
CA GLN A 45 -0.50 -5.92 -14.49
C GLN A 45 -1.88 -6.02 -13.80
N ARG A 46 -2.63 -4.92 -13.76
CA ARG A 46 -4.01 -4.92 -13.24
C ARG A 46 -4.95 -5.66 -14.18
N VAL A 47 -4.82 -5.47 -15.49
CA VAL A 47 -5.58 -6.21 -16.51
C VAL A 47 -5.26 -7.69 -16.44
N ASP A 48 -3.97 -8.07 -16.35
CA ASP A 48 -3.56 -9.48 -16.32
C ASP A 48 -4.13 -10.21 -15.11
N ARG A 49 -4.12 -9.55 -13.94
CA ARG A 49 -4.76 -10.08 -12.72
C ARG A 49 -6.27 -10.22 -12.90
N MET A 50 -6.93 -9.20 -13.44
CA MET A 50 -8.37 -9.26 -13.68
C MET A 50 -8.72 -10.35 -14.70
N ALA A 51 -7.92 -10.49 -15.75
CA ALA A 51 -8.09 -11.54 -16.73
C ALA A 51 -7.97 -12.93 -16.13
N THR A 52 -7.07 -13.10 -15.17
CA THR A 52 -6.95 -14.36 -14.40
C THR A 52 -8.17 -14.57 -13.49
N ASP A 53 -8.67 -13.50 -12.86
CA ASP A 53 -9.77 -13.57 -11.89
C ASP A 53 -11.13 -13.90 -12.54
N VAL A 54 -11.42 -13.34 -13.72
CA VAL A 54 -12.75 -13.47 -14.38
C VAL A 54 -12.68 -13.95 -15.83
N ASN A 55 -11.54 -14.51 -16.24
CA ASN A 55 -11.31 -15.07 -17.56
C ASN A 55 -11.69 -14.10 -18.71
N LEU A 56 -11.00 -12.96 -18.79
CA LEU A 56 -11.22 -11.96 -19.85
C LEU A 56 -10.68 -12.43 -21.21
N SER A 57 -11.44 -12.19 -22.28
CA SER A 57 -10.94 -12.39 -23.65
C SER A 57 -9.90 -11.32 -24.04
N GLU A 58 -9.12 -11.56 -25.09
CA GLU A 58 -8.12 -10.58 -25.57
C GLU A 58 -8.73 -9.21 -25.93
N GLU A 59 -9.90 -9.21 -26.56
CA GLU A 59 -10.64 -7.97 -26.85
C GLU A 59 -11.09 -7.24 -25.58
N GLN A 60 -11.53 -7.98 -24.56
CA GLN A 60 -11.91 -7.42 -23.28
C GLN A 60 -10.68 -6.86 -22.55
N LYS A 61 -9.54 -7.56 -22.56
CA LYS A 61 -8.28 -7.09 -21.99
C LYS A 61 -7.85 -5.75 -22.58
N ALA A 62 -7.90 -5.60 -23.90
CA ALA A 62 -7.52 -4.35 -24.58
C ALA A 62 -8.43 -3.17 -24.15
N LYS A 63 -9.74 -3.39 -24.06
CA LYS A 63 -10.70 -2.36 -23.61
C LYS A 63 -10.52 -2.01 -22.12
N VAL A 64 -10.29 -3.00 -21.27
CA VAL A 64 -10.02 -2.78 -19.84
C VAL A 64 -8.67 -2.05 -19.64
N LEU A 65 -7.67 -2.33 -20.47
CA LEU A 65 -6.39 -1.64 -20.43
C LEU A 65 -6.56 -0.14 -20.66
N GLN A 66 -7.24 0.25 -21.75
CA GLN A 66 -7.53 1.65 -22.05
C GLN A 66 -8.31 2.33 -20.91
N LEU A 67 -9.29 1.63 -20.35
CA LEU A 67 -10.06 2.10 -19.20
C LEU A 67 -9.16 2.35 -17.97
N PHE A 68 -8.19 1.45 -17.71
CA PHE A 68 -7.26 1.58 -16.60
C PHE A 68 -6.22 2.67 -16.79
N GLU A 69 -5.70 2.85 -18.00
CA GLU A 69 -4.77 3.94 -18.33
C GLU A 69 -5.43 5.31 -18.15
N LYS A 70 -6.68 5.47 -18.63
CA LYS A 70 -7.47 6.68 -18.39
C LYS A 70 -7.61 6.99 -16.91
N GLN A 71 -7.90 5.99 -16.08
CA GLN A 71 -8.01 6.18 -14.63
C GLN A 71 -6.68 6.52 -13.96
N ASP A 72 -5.60 5.89 -14.40
CA ASP A 72 -4.30 6.08 -13.76
C ASP A 72 -3.81 7.52 -13.98
N SER A 73 -4.10 8.13 -15.13
CA SER A 73 -3.88 9.58 -15.35
C SER A 73 -4.63 10.46 -14.34
N ILE A 74 -5.91 10.16 -14.08
CA ILE A 74 -6.75 10.90 -13.11
C ILE A 74 -6.21 10.71 -11.69
N ARG A 75 -5.78 9.49 -11.35
CA ARG A 75 -5.20 9.18 -10.03
C ARG A 75 -3.88 9.89 -9.81
N ASP A 76 -3.02 9.98 -10.83
CA ASP A 76 -1.74 10.65 -10.71
C ASP A 76 -1.92 12.17 -10.55
N ALA A 77 -2.86 12.78 -11.28
CA ALA A 77 -3.24 14.18 -11.07
C ALA A 77 -3.73 14.44 -9.63
N ARG A 78 -4.63 13.60 -9.12
CA ARG A 78 -5.11 13.69 -7.72
C ARG A 78 -3.99 13.45 -6.70
N ARG A 79 -3.06 12.54 -6.98
CA ARG A 79 -1.90 12.27 -6.10
C ARG A 79 -1.00 13.50 -6.04
N ALA A 80 -0.74 14.14 -7.16
CA ALA A 80 0.05 15.37 -7.22
C ALA A 80 -0.64 16.51 -6.44
N GLU A 81 -1.96 16.67 -6.60
CA GLU A 81 -2.74 17.65 -5.84
C GLU A 81 -2.70 17.39 -4.33
N ALA A 82 -2.91 16.13 -3.91
CA ALA A 82 -2.82 15.74 -2.51
C ALA A 82 -1.43 15.97 -1.93
N GLN A 83 -0.37 15.73 -2.71
CA GLN A 83 1.00 16.01 -2.30
C GLN A 83 1.24 17.52 -2.11
N ARG A 84 0.74 18.38 -3.01
CA ARG A 84 0.81 19.84 -2.87
C ARG A 84 0.06 20.33 -1.63
N ASN A 85 -1.14 19.79 -1.38
CA ASN A 85 -1.93 20.17 -0.20
C ASN A 85 -1.22 19.80 1.11
N ARG A 86 -0.54 18.64 1.14
CA ARG A 86 0.30 18.22 2.29
C ARG A 86 1.50 19.14 2.49
N GLN A 87 2.20 19.50 1.41
CA GLN A 87 3.35 20.42 1.48
C GLN A 87 2.95 21.81 2.00
N ASN A 88 1.74 22.26 1.66
CA ASN A 88 1.21 23.55 2.10
C ASN A 88 0.58 23.52 3.50
N ASN A 89 0.71 22.42 4.27
CA ASN A 89 0.07 22.21 5.57
C ASN A 89 -1.42 22.59 5.60
N ARG A 90 -2.13 22.39 4.49
CA ARG A 90 -3.57 22.68 4.43
C ARG A 90 -4.32 21.60 5.19
N GLU A 91 -4.92 21.98 6.32
CA GLU A 91 -5.87 21.12 7.01
C GLU A 91 -7.12 20.92 6.16
N LEU A 92 -7.46 19.65 5.89
CA LEU A 92 -8.69 19.32 5.20
C LEU A 92 -9.84 19.42 6.20
N THR A 93 -10.71 20.42 6.00
CA THR A 93 -11.95 20.59 6.75
C THR A 93 -12.87 19.37 6.57
N GLN A 94 -13.79 19.16 7.51
CA GLN A 94 -14.74 18.04 7.42
C GLN A 94 -15.55 18.08 6.12
N GLN A 95 -16.04 19.27 5.73
CA GLN A 95 -16.75 19.47 4.46
C GLN A 95 -15.89 19.08 3.24
N HIS A 96 -14.60 19.41 3.24
CA HIS A 96 -13.71 19.04 2.16
C HIS A 96 -13.48 17.52 2.11
N ARG A 97 -13.33 16.86 3.28
CA ARG A 97 -13.23 15.40 3.36
C ARG A 97 -14.48 14.70 2.83
N ASP A 98 -15.66 15.21 3.17
CA ASP A 98 -16.92 14.63 2.72
C ASP A 98 -17.14 14.83 1.21
N LYS A 99 -16.75 16.00 0.67
CA LYS A 99 -16.71 16.23 -0.77
C LYS A 99 -15.79 15.23 -1.48
N MET A 100 -14.57 15.05 -0.98
CA MET A 100 -13.64 14.07 -1.54
C MET A 100 -14.20 12.63 -1.49
N ARG A 101 -14.91 12.26 -0.41
CA ARG A 101 -15.56 10.94 -0.30
C ARG A 101 -16.64 10.77 -1.37
N ALA A 102 -17.51 11.76 -1.53
CA ALA A 102 -18.57 11.75 -2.54
C ALA A 102 -18.00 11.61 -3.95
N GLU A 103 -16.98 12.39 -4.29
CA GLU A 103 -16.31 12.31 -5.60
C GLU A 103 -15.66 10.93 -5.84
N MET A 104 -15.03 10.35 -4.81
CA MET A 104 -14.43 9.02 -4.92
C MET A 104 -15.49 7.93 -5.11
N GLU A 105 -16.65 8.07 -4.47
CA GLU A 105 -17.77 7.16 -4.66
C GLU A 105 -18.37 7.27 -6.07
N GLU A 106 -18.55 8.49 -6.57
CA GLU A 106 -19.03 8.74 -7.92
C GLU A 106 -18.08 8.18 -8.98
N MET A 107 -16.77 8.44 -8.84
CA MET A 107 -15.76 7.85 -9.73
C MET A 107 -15.77 6.33 -9.68
N ARG A 108 -15.97 5.73 -8.51
CA ARG A 108 -16.07 4.28 -8.38
C ARG A 108 -17.30 3.74 -9.10
N LYS A 109 -18.45 4.40 -8.98
CA LYS A 109 -19.69 4.00 -9.68
C LYS A 109 -19.54 4.13 -11.19
N SER A 110 -19.00 5.25 -11.66
CA SER A 110 -18.69 5.47 -13.09
C SER A 110 -17.74 4.40 -13.62
N HIS A 111 -16.68 4.10 -12.88
CA HIS A 111 -15.74 3.05 -13.22
C HIS A 111 -16.40 1.67 -13.32
N ASP A 112 -17.14 1.28 -12.28
CA ASP A 112 -17.78 -0.04 -12.21
C ASP A 112 -18.81 -0.18 -13.36
N ALA A 113 -19.52 0.90 -13.73
CA ALA A 113 -20.43 0.91 -14.87
C ALA A 113 -19.72 0.83 -16.24
N GLU A 114 -18.60 1.54 -16.43
CA GLU A 114 -17.80 1.42 -17.66
C GLU A 114 -17.19 0.02 -17.79
N LEU A 115 -16.72 -0.56 -16.67
CA LEU A 115 -16.18 -1.90 -16.63
C LEU A 115 -17.24 -2.95 -16.96
N GLU A 116 -18.43 -2.85 -16.37
CA GLU A 116 -19.56 -3.76 -16.63
C GLU A 116 -19.92 -3.79 -18.12
N LYS A 117 -19.91 -2.64 -18.80
CA LYS A 117 -20.14 -2.56 -20.25
C LYS A 117 -19.09 -3.31 -21.07
N ILE A 118 -17.86 -3.43 -20.58
CA ILE A 118 -16.75 -4.10 -21.27
C ILE A 118 -16.76 -5.61 -21.01
N ILE A 119 -16.90 -6.02 -19.74
CA ILE A 119 -16.72 -7.42 -19.33
C ILE A 119 -18.04 -8.18 -19.22
N GLY A 120 -19.18 -7.48 -19.18
CA GLY A 120 -20.51 -8.03 -18.99
C GLY A 120 -20.89 -8.20 -17.51
N LYS A 121 -22.18 -8.37 -17.24
CA LYS A 121 -22.74 -8.49 -15.88
C LYS A 121 -22.16 -9.66 -15.10
N GLU A 122 -22.13 -10.85 -15.71
CA GLU A 122 -21.68 -12.08 -15.05
C GLU A 122 -20.23 -11.95 -14.54
N LYS A 123 -19.31 -11.48 -15.39
CA LYS A 123 -17.90 -11.27 -15.00
C LYS A 123 -17.76 -10.12 -14.00
N MET A 124 -18.62 -9.10 -14.08
CA MET A 124 -18.62 -8.01 -13.12
C MET A 124 -19.04 -8.48 -11.72
N GLU A 125 -20.05 -9.32 -11.60
CA GLU A 125 -20.48 -9.91 -10.32
C GLU A 125 -19.36 -10.75 -9.69
N GLN A 126 -18.70 -11.61 -10.49
CA GLN A 126 -17.54 -12.38 -10.04
C GLN A 126 -16.41 -11.47 -9.55
N TYR A 127 -16.09 -10.42 -10.33
CA TYR A 127 -15.08 -9.45 -9.96
C TYR A 127 -15.41 -8.72 -8.65
N VAL A 128 -16.66 -8.30 -8.46
CA VAL A 128 -17.11 -7.65 -7.22
C VAL A 128 -16.98 -8.57 -6.02
N LYS A 129 -17.34 -9.85 -6.18
CA LYS A 129 -17.18 -10.86 -5.12
C LYS A 129 -15.72 -11.01 -4.71
N ILE A 130 -14.82 -11.24 -5.67
CA ILE A 130 -13.37 -11.37 -5.43
C ILE A 130 -12.81 -10.10 -4.77
N ARG A 131 -13.23 -8.92 -5.24
CA ARG A 131 -12.83 -7.63 -4.67
C ARG A 131 -13.27 -7.50 -3.21
N ASN A 132 -14.50 -7.90 -2.89
CA ASN A 132 -15.04 -7.84 -1.53
C ASN A 132 -14.35 -8.84 -0.59
N GLU A 133 -14.11 -10.07 -1.05
CA GLU A 133 -13.37 -11.09 -0.29
C GLU A 133 -11.95 -10.62 0.03
N ARG A 134 -11.22 -10.09 -0.96
CA ARG A 134 -9.89 -9.49 -0.73
C ARG A 134 -9.98 -8.35 0.28
N ALA A 135 -10.97 -7.46 0.15
CA ALA A 135 -11.15 -6.35 1.09
C ALA A 135 -11.42 -6.83 2.52
N GLN A 136 -12.21 -7.89 2.71
CA GLN A 136 -12.44 -8.51 4.02
C GLN A 136 -11.15 -9.12 4.58
N GLN A 137 -10.41 -9.89 3.78
CA GLN A 137 -9.13 -10.47 4.20
C GLN A 137 -8.13 -9.40 4.65
N PHE A 138 -8.06 -8.26 3.95
CA PHE A 138 -7.21 -7.14 4.37
C PHE A 138 -7.66 -6.53 5.71
N ARG A 139 -8.97 -6.37 5.93
CA ARG A 139 -9.53 -5.88 7.20
C ARG A 139 -9.21 -6.84 8.35
N ASP A 140 -9.38 -8.14 8.13
CA ASP A 140 -9.14 -9.16 9.14
C ASP A 140 -7.66 -9.24 9.53
N ARG A 141 -6.75 -9.17 8.55
CA ARG A 141 -5.30 -9.11 8.81
C ARG A 141 -4.89 -7.84 9.54
N GLY A 142 -5.46 -6.69 9.16
CA GLY A 142 -5.23 -5.42 9.85
C GLY A 142 -5.70 -5.44 11.31
N ASN A 143 -6.81 -6.13 11.59
CA ASN A 143 -7.35 -6.28 12.94
C ASN A 143 -6.52 -7.24 13.81
N ARG A 144 -5.91 -8.27 13.21
CA ARG A 144 -5.01 -9.20 13.94
C ARG A 144 -3.64 -8.61 14.25
N GLY A 145 -3.15 -7.66 13.45
CA GLY A 145 -1.87 -6.97 13.71
C GLY A 145 -1.96 -5.86 14.78
N ASN A 146 -3.18 -5.54 15.24
CA ASN A 146 -3.47 -4.49 16.22
C ASN A 146 -4.02 -5.04 17.55
N ARG A 147 -3.98 -6.37 17.75
CA ARG A 147 -4.37 -7.06 18.99
C ARG A 147 -3.14 -7.58 19.71
#